data_AF-A0ABD3TH84-F1
#
_entry.id   AF-A0ABD3TH84-F1
#
_cell.length_a   1.000
_cell.length_b   1.000
_cell.length_c   1.000
_cell.angle_alpha   90.00
_cell.angle_beta   90.00
_cell.angle_gamma   90.00
#
_symmetry.space_group_name_H-M   'P 1'
#
loop_
_entity.id
_entity.type
_entity.pdbx_description
1 polymer ?
#
loop_
_entity_poly.entity_id
_entity_poly.type
_entity_poly.pdbx_seq_one_letter_code
_entity_poly.pdbx_strand_id
1 'polypeptide(L)'
;MTQLFTILALFLMGCFFLMERSSALPSSREKDELDIKESLGIIMNHPLNKDRPASYLLGPPLTEEDIILTLQPVLENGDRSEFEQLIQLYKVTNGLKTLEAEADGHPLKDIWLIPGYYLLSLREVVETLTIMTRTSGVWNKSWLPLFASRAGDFLVYDTENGHIHEILTKESLKWEVAPNIQTFLHGIVKSLRDGRILLNENGLLEEISMDAQTHEVHEDKILNDLYLPVNAKSNFNLEILVEEENVAAPDLVFDCTNMPNVCQNIRNAINSGKTRSLQRITDQNQIKKNRQAACGKVTCTAPNNSCDEYPFASTSQGGAGATTKCVPLSENNSQGGQLAGFYKKNNIGDKDWFNMKSP
;
A
#
# COMPACT_ATOMS: atom_id res chain seq x y z
N MET A 1 -10.06 -31.87 26.71
CA MET A 1 -10.41 -30.55 26.16
C MET A 1 -9.13 -29.70 26.14
N THR A 2 -8.09 -30.24 25.48
CA THR A 2 -6.67 -29.84 25.70
C THR A 2 -5.78 -30.30 24.53
N GLN A 3 -6.30 -30.36 23.29
CA GLN A 3 -5.54 -30.80 22.12
C GLN A 3 -5.75 -29.97 20.84
N LEU A 4 -6.41 -28.82 20.91
CA LEU A 4 -6.68 -28.00 19.72
C LEU A 4 -5.78 -26.76 19.55
N PHE A 5 -4.82 -26.53 20.45
CA PHE A 5 -4.00 -25.30 20.46
C PHE A 5 -2.54 -25.48 20.02
N THR A 6 -2.16 -26.65 19.54
CA THR A 6 -0.76 -26.93 19.16
C THR A 6 -0.51 -26.93 17.64
N ILE A 7 -1.54 -26.73 16.82
CA ILE A 7 -1.41 -26.83 15.35
C ILE A 7 -1.06 -25.48 14.67
N LEU A 8 -1.27 -24.34 15.34
CA LEU A 8 -0.96 -23.03 14.73
C LEU A 8 0.53 -22.63 14.82
N ALA A 9 1.31 -23.30 15.67
CA ALA A 9 2.74 -22.98 15.88
C ALA A 9 3.71 -23.76 14.95
N LEU A 10 3.20 -24.65 14.10
CA LEU A 10 3.99 -25.43 13.14
C LEU A 10 3.88 -24.91 11.69
N PHE A 11 3.02 -23.92 11.43
CA PHE A 11 2.72 -23.44 10.09
C PHE A 11 3.80 -22.52 9.46
N LEU A 12 4.79 -22.08 10.23
CA LEU A 12 5.94 -21.29 9.74
C LEU A 12 7.27 -22.03 9.84
N MET A 13 7.23 -23.34 10.07
CA MET A 13 8.43 -24.18 10.24
C MET A 13 8.95 -24.81 8.92
N GLY A 14 8.26 -24.57 7.79
CA GLY A 14 8.57 -25.20 6.49
C GLY A 14 9.52 -24.41 5.57
N CYS A 15 9.83 -23.15 5.89
CA CYS A 15 10.78 -22.35 5.14
C CYS A 15 12.12 -22.34 5.87
N PHE A 16 13.04 -23.24 5.49
CA PHE A 16 14.51 -23.24 5.71
C PHE A 16 15.06 -24.63 6.11
N PHE A 17 14.98 -25.59 5.20
CA PHE A 17 15.99 -26.65 5.13
C PHE A 17 16.18 -27.04 3.66
N LEU A 18 17.21 -26.48 3.02
CA LEU A 18 18.00 -27.04 1.91
C LEU A 18 19.02 -26.00 1.41
N MET A 19 20.04 -25.72 2.22
CA MET A 19 21.35 -25.34 1.68
C MET A 19 22.21 -26.61 1.70
N GLU A 20 22.04 -27.48 0.70
CA GLU A 20 23.01 -28.53 0.43
C GLU A 20 24.10 -27.97 -0.50
N ARG A 21 25.34 -28.00 0.00
CA ARG A 21 26.57 -27.82 -0.77
C ARG A 21 26.57 -28.81 -1.95
N SER A 22 26.55 -28.30 -3.17
CA SER A 22 27.07 -29.04 -4.32
C SER A 22 28.16 -28.22 -5.00
N SER A 23 29.38 -28.76 -4.92
CA SER A 23 30.57 -28.29 -5.61
C SER A 23 30.54 -28.59 -7.11
N ALA A 24 31.09 -27.65 -7.90
CA ALA A 24 31.66 -27.77 -9.26
C ALA A 24 30.79 -27.41 -10.49
N LEU A 25 30.93 -26.15 -10.94
CA LEU A 25 31.54 -25.65 -12.21
C LEU A 25 30.77 -24.43 -12.76
N PRO A 26 31.46 -23.36 -13.19
CA PRO A 26 30.85 -22.06 -13.45
C PRO A 26 30.27 -22.02 -14.87
N SER A 27 28.95 -21.94 -15.00
CA SER A 27 28.30 -21.58 -16.26
C SER A 27 27.29 -20.44 -16.04
N SER A 28 27.74 -19.23 -16.38
CA SER A 28 26.92 -18.11 -16.88
C SER A 28 25.45 -18.03 -16.41
N ARG A 29 25.20 -17.48 -15.23
CA ARG A 29 23.91 -16.84 -14.86
C ARG A 29 24.13 -15.94 -13.66
N GLU A 30 24.43 -14.68 -13.93
CA GLU A 30 24.52 -13.63 -12.92
C GLU A 30 23.68 -12.46 -13.44
N LYS A 31 22.36 -12.56 -13.31
CA LYS A 31 21.40 -11.51 -13.70
C LYS A 31 19.98 -11.62 -13.12
N ASP A 32 19.80 -12.33 -12.00
CA ASP A 32 18.47 -12.56 -11.39
C ASP A 32 18.37 -11.99 -9.96
N GLU A 33 19.21 -11.03 -9.54
CA GLU A 33 19.02 -10.37 -8.25
C GLU A 33 18.24 -9.07 -8.45
N LEU A 34 16.94 -9.12 -8.10
CA LEU A 34 16.04 -7.97 -8.16
C LEU A 34 16.36 -7.00 -7.02
N ASP A 35 16.34 -5.71 -7.31
CA ASP A 35 16.42 -4.70 -6.26
C ASP A 35 15.10 -4.59 -5.45
N ILE A 36 15.11 -3.78 -4.38
CA ILE A 36 13.93 -3.56 -3.53
C ILE A 36 12.74 -2.99 -4.32
N LYS A 37 12.99 -2.06 -5.24
CA LYS A 37 11.95 -1.40 -6.04
C LYS A 37 11.32 -2.37 -7.02
N GLU A 38 12.13 -3.15 -7.72
CA GLU A 38 11.68 -4.18 -8.64
C GLU A 38 10.90 -5.27 -7.91
N SER A 39 11.43 -5.75 -6.78
CA SER A 39 10.78 -6.80 -5.99
C SER A 39 9.42 -6.35 -5.47
N LEU A 40 9.35 -5.16 -4.87
CA LEU A 40 8.11 -4.62 -4.35
C LEU A 40 7.13 -4.31 -5.48
N GLY A 41 7.61 -3.78 -6.61
CA GLY A 41 6.81 -3.55 -7.81
C GLY A 41 6.13 -4.83 -8.30
N ILE A 42 6.84 -5.96 -8.31
CA ILE A 42 6.26 -7.27 -8.67
C ILE A 42 5.22 -7.70 -7.64
N ILE A 43 5.52 -7.60 -6.34
CA ILE A 43 4.58 -8.00 -5.27
C ILE A 43 3.28 -7.20 -5.35
N MET A 44 3.37 -5.87 -5.48
CA MET A 44 2.21 -4.97 -5.52
C MET A 44 1.35 -5.20 -6.76
N ASN A 45 1.96 -5.43 -7.92
CA ASN A 45 1.25 -5.60 -9.19
C ASN A 45 0.86 -7.07 -9.50
N HIS A 46 1.23 -8.01 -8.63
CA HIS A 46 0.86 -9.41 -8.80
C HIS A 46 -0.67 -9.55 -8.79
N PRO A 47 -1.30 -10.41 -9.61
CA PRO A 47 -2.76 -10.55 -9.66
C PRO A 47 -3.42 -10.80 -8.30
N LEU A 48 -2.75 -11.56 -7.43
CA LEU A 48 -3.22 -11.83 -6.06
C LEU A 48 -3.29 -10.58 -5.17
N ASN A 49 -2.65 -9.47 -5.57
CA ASN A 49 -2.68 -8.19 -4.85
C ASN A 49 -3.38 -7.10 -5.66
N LYS A 50 -3.23 -7.10 -6.99
CA LYS A 50 -3.71 -6.05 -7.89
C LYS A 50 -5.21 -5.75 -7.72
N ASP A 51 -6.01 -6.77 -7.48
CA ASP A 51 -7.47 -6.64 -7.33
C ASP A 51 -7.94 -6.55 -5.87
N ARG A 52 -7.00 -6.41 -4.91
CA ARG A 52 -7.29 -6.31 -3.47
C ARG A 52 -7.04 -4.91 -2.93
N PRO A 53 -7.63 -4.55 -1.78
CA PRO A 53 -7.38 -3.27 -1.11
C PRO A 53 -5.90 -2.93 -0.91
N ALA A 54 -5.04 -3.94 -0.76
CA ALA A 54 -3.60 -3.77 -0.67
C ALA A 54 -2.96 -3.02 -1.87
N SER A 55 -3.54 -3.06 -3.08
CA SER A 55 -2.94 -2.41 -4.26
C SER A 55 -3.26 -0.91 -4.37
N TYR A 56 -4.44 -0.48 -3.90
CA TYR A 56 -4.89 0.90 -4.03
C TYR A 56 -4.84 1.71 -2.73
N LEU A 57 -4.61 1.06 -1.59
CA LEU A 57 -4.40 1.72 -0.30
C LEU A 57 -2.92 1.93 0.03
N LEU A 58 -2.03 1.81 -0.95
CA LEU A 58 -0.62 2.14 -0.77
C LEU A 58 -0.43 3.64 -0.53
N GLY A 59 0.38 3.97 0.46
CA GLY A 59 0.82 5.32 0.76
C GLY A 59 1.75 5.83 -0.34
N PRO A 60 1.74 7.14 -0.64
CA PRO A 60 2.65 7.69 -1.63
C PRO A 60 4.12 7.47 -1.21
N PRO A 61 5.05 7.33 -2.16
CA PRO A 61 6.48 7.36 -1.89
C PRO A 61 6.89 8.52 -0.99
N LEU A 62 7.83 8.30 -0.08
CA LEU A 62 8.42 9.37 0.71
C LEU A 62 9.68 9.92 0.05
N THR A 63 9.95 11.21 0.30
CA THR A 63 11.28 11.76 0.02
C THR A 63 12.27 11.25 1.04
N GLU A 64 13.55 11.22 0.69
CA GLU A 64 14.58 10.82 1.64
C GLU A 64 14.65 11.73 2.87
N GLU A 65 14.39 13.02 2.68
CA GLU A 65 14.32 14.00 3.77
C GLU A 65 13.17 13.65 4.74
N ASP A 66 11.97 13.37 4.22
CA ASP A 66 10.83 12.96 5.04
C ASP A 66 11.11 11.65 5.80
N ILE A 67 11.80 10.70 5.15
CA ILE A 67 12.18 9.43 5.77
C ILE A 67 13.13 9.69 6.95
N ILE A 68 14.20 10.44 6.72
CA ILE A 68 15.20 10.76 7.75
C ILE A 68 14.56 11.53 8.90
N LEU A 69 13.75 12.55 8.60
CA LEU A 69 13.05 13.34 9.62
C LEU A 69 12.09 12.49 10.46
N THR A 70 11.38 11.55 9.82
CA THR A 70 10.46 10.65 10.53
C THR A 70 11.21 9.66 11.41
N LEU A 71 12.35 9.14 10.95
CA LEU A 71 13.17 8.21 11.71
C LEU A 71 13.99 8.91 12.81
N GLN A 72 14.24 10.20 12.72
CA GLN A 72 15.08 10.96 13.65
C GLN A 72 14.83 10.68 15.15
N PRO A 73 13.59 10.51 15.64
CA PRO A 73 13.34 10.18 17.04
C PRO A 73 13.89 8.81 17.49
N VAL A 74 14.17 7.91 16.54
CA VAL A 74 14.63 6.53 16.77
C VAL A 74 16.03 6.27 16.18
N LEU A 75 16.58 7.22 15.42
CA LEU A 75 17.98 7.23 14.97
C LEU A 75 18.91 7.62 16.14
N GLU A 76 19.30 6.66 16.98
CA GLU A 76 20.33 6.89 18.01
C GLU A 76 21.73 6.90 17.37
N ASN A 77 22.23 8.07 16.93
CA ASN A 77 23.59 8.29 16.36
C ASN A 77 23.97 7.41 15.13
N GLY A 78 23.03 6.69 14.54
CA GLY A 78 23.27 5.68 13.50
C GLY A 78 23.89 6.25 12.23
N ASP A 79 24.76 5.45 11.62
CA ASP A 79 25.27 5.72 10.27
C ASP A 79 24.10 5.61 9.29
N ARG A 80 23.97 6.57 8.37
CA ARG A 80 22.95 6.56 7.30
C ARG A 80 22.97 5.26 6.49
N SER A 81 24.14 4.60 6.42
CA SER A 81 24.30 3.30 5.78
C SER A 81 23.44 2.19 6.40
N GLU A 82 23.12 2.26 7.69
CA GLU A 82 22.27 1.28 8.40
C GLU A 82 20.80 1.32 7.95
N PHE A 83 20.39 2.44 7.33
CA PHE A 83 19.02 2.70 6.89
C PHE A 83 18.86 2.68 5.38
N GLU A 84 19.90 2.35 4.60
CA GLU A 84 19.87 2.45 3.14
C GLU A 84 18.74 1.62 2.52
N GLN A 85 18.60 0.35 2.92
CA GLN A 85 17.52 -0.51 2.40
C GLN A 85 16.12 -0.06 2.87
N LEU A 86 16.04 0.52 4.07
CA LEU A 86 14.80 1.10 4.59
C LEU A 86 14.40 2.32 3.76
N ILE A 87 15.36 3.20 3.46
CA ILE A 87 15.17 4.37 2.61
C ILE A 87 14.70 3.93 1.22
N GLN A 88 15.33 2.91 0.64
CA GLN A 88 14.94 2.35 -0.65
C GLN A 88 13.51 1.81 -0.65
N LEU A 89 13.11 1.10 0.42
CA LEU A 89 11.74 0.59 0.59
C LEU A 89 10.72 1.74 0.62
N TYR A 90 10.93 2.75 1.47
CA TYR A 90 9.98 3.85 1.67
C TYR A 90 9.98 4.90 0.54
N LYS A 91 11.02 4.92 -0.30
CA LYS A 91 11.03 5.63 -1.58
C LYS A 91 10.14 4.98 -2.65
N VAL A 92 9.62 3.77 -2.41
CA VAL A 92 8.66 3.11 -3.32
C VAL A 92 7.23 3.29 -2.83
N THR A 93 6.99 3.21 -1.52
CA THR A 93 5.66 3.39 -0.93
C THR A 93 5.78 3.71 0.56
N ASN A 94 4.89 4.57 1.10
CA ASN A 94 4.80 4.82 2.54
C ASN A 94 3.90 3.79 3.26
N GLY A 95 4.12 2.51 2.98
CA GLY A 95 3.30 1.43 3.53
C GLY A 95 1.84 1.48 3.08
N LEU A 96 0.97 0.84 3.84
CA LEU A 96 -0.46 0.86 3.60
C LEU A 96 -1.13 1.89 4.50
N LYS A 97 -2.16 2.53 3.94
CA LYS A 97 -3.01 3.47 4.66
C LYS A 97 -4.05 2.72 5.48
N THR A 98 -3.59 2.07 6.56
CA THR A 98 -4.38 1.23 7.47
C THR A 98 -5.64 1.94 7.99
N LEU A 99 -5.53 3.23 8.35
CA LEU A 99 -6.66 4.04 8.82
C LEU A 99 -7.68 4.32 7.71
N GLU A 100 -7.24 4.50 6.46
CA GLU A 100 -8.15 4.64 5.31
C GLU A 100 -8.82 3.29 5.04
N ALA A 101 -8.09 2.18 5.12
CA ALA A 101 -8.64 0.84 4.99
C ALA A 101 -9.77 0.61 5.99
N GLU A 102 -9.52 0.88 7.27
CA GLU A 102 -10.52 0.70 8.33
C GLU A 102 -11.72 1.63 8.16
N ALA A 103 -11.48 2.90 7.79
CA ALA A 103 -12.54 3.87 7.55
C ALA A 103 -13.44 3.48 6.36
N ASP A 104 -12.87 2.85 5.33
CA ASP A 104 -13.59 2.35 4.16
C ASP A 104 -14.24 0.97 4.41
N GLY A 105 -14.15 0.45 5.64
CA GLY A 105 -14.74 -0.82 6.03
C GLY A 105 -13.96 -2.04 5.53
N HIS A 106 -12.74 -1.85 5.04
CA HIS A 106 -11.84 -2.94 4.71
C HIS A 106 -11.22 -3.50 6.00
N PRO A 107 -11.51 -4.75 6.40
CA PRO A 107 -10.77 -5.37 7.48
C PRO A 107 -9.28 -5.44 7.12
N LEU A 108 -8.40 -5.32 8.13
CA LEU A 108 -6.93 -5.34 7.92
C LEU A 108 -6.40 -6.58 7.18
N LYS A 109 -7.18 -7.67 7.15
CA LYS A 109 -6.87 -8.88 6.38
C LYS A 109 -6.92 -8.67 4.85
N ASP A 110 -7.73 -7.71 4.41
CA ASP A 110 -7.91 -7.42 2.98
C ASP A 110 -6.76 -6.57 2.42
N ILE A 111 -5.98 -5.93 3.30
CA ILE A 111 -4.79 -5.16 2.95
C ILE A 111 -3.49 -5.95 3.14
N TRP A 112 -3.54 -7.26 3.42
CA TRP A 112 -2.32 -8.06 3.45
C TRP A 112 -1.60 -8.00 2.11
N LEU A 113 -0.39 -7.45 2.12
CA LEU A 113 0.46 -7.31 0.93
C LEU A 113 1.25 -8.59 0.67
N ILE A 114 1.61 -9.28 1.74
CA ILE A 114 2.24 -10.59 1.78
C ILE A 114 1.42 -11.50 2.71
N PRO A 115 1.58 -12.84 2.66
CA PRO A 115 0.83 -13.74 3.52
C PRO A 115 0.87 -13.32 5.00
N GLY A 116 -0.30 -13.02 5.59
CA GLY A 116 -0.43 -12.65 7.00
C GLY A 116 -0.08 -11.21 7.39
N TYR A 117 0.58 -10.43 6.53
CA TYR A 117 1.10 -9.11 6.92
C TYR A 117 0.81 -7.98 5.92
N TYR A 118 0.63 -6.78 6.48
CA TYR A 118 0.58 -5.52 5.74
C TYR A 118 1.81 -4.67 6.10
N LEU A 119 2.29 -3.90 5.11
CA LEU A 119 3.42 -2.97 5.30
C LEU A 119 2.94 -1.74 6.06
N LEU A 120 3.59 -1.39 7.16
CA LEU A 120 3.29 -0.20 7.96
C LEU A 120 3.77 1.06 7.25
N SER A 121 3.08 2.19 7.45
CA SER A 121 3.65 3.49 7.12
C SER A 121 4.83 3.81 8.04
N LEU A 122 5.77 4.63 7.59
CA LEU A 122 6.97 4.95 8.36
C LEU A 122 6.65 5.60 9.71
N ARG A 123 5.55 6.36 9.76
CA ARG A 123 5.04 6.93 11.01
C ARG A 123 4.54 5.84 11.97
N GLU A 124 3.78 4.88 11.47
CA GLU A 124 3.31 3.75 12.29
C GLU A 124 4.48 2.89 12.77
N VAL A 125 5.56 2.74 12.00
CA VAL A 125 6.79 2.07 12.45
C VAL A 125 7.33 2.75 13.72
N VAL A 126 7.49 4.07 13.69
CA VAL A 126 8.04 4.85 14.82
C VAL A 126 7.08 4.85 16.03
N GLU A 127 5.78 5.01 15.79
CA GLU A 127 4.76 4.96 16.84
C GLU A 127 4.70 3.57 17.49
N THR A 128 4.70 2.50 16.69
CA THR A 128 4.70 1.11 17.17
C THR A 128 5.98 0.79 17.94
N LEU A 129 7.15 1.17 17.43
CA LEU A 129 8.41 0.99 18.14
C LEU A 129 8.39 1.67 19.50
N THR A 130 7.89 2.91 19.55
CA THR A 130 7.79 3.69 20.79
C THR A 130 6.88 3.02 21.81
N ILE A 131 5.75 2.47 21.36
CA ILE A 131 4.82 1.72 22.22
C ILE A 131 5.48 0.44 22.71
N MET A 132 5.99 -0.39 21.79
CA MET A 132 6.53 -1.71 22.11
C MET A 132 7.75 -1.62 23.04
N THR A 133 8.66 -0.66 22.83
CA THR A 133 9.81 -0.45 23.71
C THR A 133 9.38 -0.08 25.15
N ARG A 134 8.20 0.52 25.32
CA ARG A 134 7.69 0.91 26.65
C ARG A 134 6.84 -0.18 27.31
N THR A 135 6.13 -0.97 26.52
CA THR A 135 5.12 -1.92 27.02
C THR A 135 5.60 -3.36 27.01
N SER A 136 6.55 -3.71 26.15
CA SER A 136 7.09 -5.05 26.02
C SER A 136 8.40 -5.19 26.80
N GLY A 137 8.48 -6.21 27.65
CA GLY A 137 9.74 -6.57 28.33
C GLY A 137 10.76 -7.26 27.42
N VAL A 138 10.39 -7.59 26.17
CA VAL A 138 11.23 -8.35 25.23
C VAL A 138 11.62 -7.57 23.98
N TRP A 139 11.09 -6.36 23.77
CA TRP A 139 11.33 -5.59 22.55
C TRP A 139 12.66 -4.83 22.60
N ASN A 140 13.51 -5.01 21.59
CA ASN A 140 14.72 -4.21 21.40
C ASN A 140 14.40 -2.95 20.59
N LYS A 141 15.00 -1.81 20.97
CA LYS A 141 14.94 -0.55 20.23
C LYS A 141 15.43 -0.64 18.79
N SER A 142 16.32 -1.57 18.48
CA SER A 142 16.82 -1.80 17.12
C SER A 142 15.79 -2.47 16.19
N TRP A 143 14.70 -3.01 16.73
CA TRP A 143 13.71 -3.78 15.97
C TRP A 143 12.62 -2.86 15.41
N LEU A 144 12.84 -2.34 14.20
CA LEU A 144 11.86 -1.53 13.49
C LEU A 144 10.75 -2.43 12.92
N PRO A 145 9.49 -2.33 13.38
CA PRO A 145 8.41 -3.15 12.84
C PRO A 145 8.03 -2.66 11.45
N LEU A 146 8.42 -3.39 10.41
CA LEU A 146 8.12 -3.00 9.02
C LEU A 146 6.75 -3.51 8.59
N PHE A 147 6.44 -4.76 8.91
CA PHE A 147 5.14 -5.33 8.63
C PHE A 147 4.45 -5.76 9.91
N ALA A 148 3.13 -5.64 9.93
CA ALA A 148 2.29 -6.03 11.05
C ALA A 148 1.23 -7.04 10.62
N SER A 149 0.90 -7.95 11.53
CA SER A 149 -0.28 -8.81 11.45
C SER A 149 -1.44 -8.22 12.25
N ARG A 150 -2.65 -8.71 12.00
CA ARG A 150 -3.83 -8.35 12.83
C ARG A 150 -3.75 -8.94 14.26
N ALA A 151 -2.88 -9.92 14.49
CA ALA A 151 -2.77 -10.65 15.75
C ALA A 151 -1.80 -9.99 16.75
N GLY A 152 -1.06 -8.96 16.31
CA GLY A 152 -0.02 -8.29 17.08
C GLY A 152 1.39 -8.85 16.81
N ASP A 153 1.58 -9.54 15.69
CA ASP A 153 2.88 -10.08 15.28
C ASP A 153 3.53 -9.16 14.26
N PHE A 154 4.86 -9.17 14.20
CA PHE A 154 5.62 -8.23 13.39
C PHE A 154 6.73 -8.91 12.61
N LEU A 155 6.93 -8.48 11.37
CA LEU A 155 8.22 -8.64 10.70
C LEU A 155 9.02 -7.37 10.92
N VAL A 156 10.13 -7.51 11.64
CA VAL A 156 10.98 -6.41 12.06
C VAL A 156 12.28 -6.39 11.27
N TYR A 157 12.76 -5.20 10.96
CA TYR A 157 14.12 -4.97 10.51
C TYR A 157 14.98 -4.60 11.72
N ASP A 158 16.00 -5.40 11.99
CA ASP A 158 16.93 -5.19 13.09
C ASP A 158 18.10 -4.33 12.62
N THR A 159 18.11 -3.06 13.02
CA THR A 159 19.10 -2.08 12.53
C THR A 159 20.53 -2.39 12.96
N GLU A 160 20.74 -3.24 13.98
CA GLU A 160 22.07 -3.62 14.45
C GLU A 160 22.80 -4.59 13.51
N ASN A 161 22.05 -5.47 12.84
CA ASN A 161 22.61 -6.53 11.99
C ASN A 161 22.06 -6.49 10.54
N GLY A 162 21.02 -5.71 10.28
CA GLY A 162 20.36 -5.60 8.99
C GLY A 162 19.39 -6.73 8.65
N HIS A 163 19.18 -7.69 9.56
CA HIS A 163 18.36 -8.87 9.30
C HIS A 163 16.86 -8.58 9.48
N ILE A 164 16.04 -9.43 8.86
CA ILE A 164 14.60 -9.48 9.05
C ILE A 164 14.27 -10.60 10.02
N HIS A 165 13.54 -10.27 11.07
CA HIS A 165 13.04 -11.24 12.04
C HIS A 165 11.52 -11.22 12.08
N GLU A 166 10.93 -12.37 12.38
CA GLU A 166 9.55 -12.45 12.80
C GLU A 166 9.47 -12.47 14.32
N ILE A 167 8.54 -11.70 14.87
CA ILE A 167 8.28 -11.61 16.30
C ILE A 167 6.81 -11.94 16.55
N LEU A 168 6.60 -13.03 17.28
CA LEU A 168 5.31 -13.39 17.84
C LEU A 168 5.22 -12.83 19.27
N THR A 169 4.50 -11.73 19.42
CA THR A 169 4.57 -10.94 20.67
C THR A 169 3.94 -11.64 21.86
N LYS A 170 2.92 -12.48 21.63
CA LYS A 170 2.25 -13.23 22.71
C LYS A 170 3.08 -14.41 23.19
N GLU A 171 3.80 -15.04 22.28
CA GLU A 171 4.63 -16.21 22.51
C GLU A 171 6.05 -15.84 22.93
N SER A 172 6.42 -14.55 22.82
CA SER A 172 7.79 -14.05 23.06
C SER A 172 8.83 -14.81 22.22
N LEU A 173 8.46 -15.18 21.00
CA LEU A 173 9.33 -15.89 20.06
C LEU A 173 9.89 -14.91 19.03
N LYS A 174 11.17 -15.12 18.68
CA LYS A 174 11.89 -14.39 17.63
C LYS A 174 12.71 -15.39 16.81
N TRP A 175 12.65 -15.31 15.49
CA TRP A 175 13.58 -16.00 14.60
C TRP A 175 13.91 -15.14 13.39
N GLU A 176 15.03 -15.43 12.74
CA GLU A 176 15.43 -14.80 11.49
C GLU A 176 14.64 -15.38 10.31
N VAL A 177 14.14 -14.49 9.46
CA VAL A 177 13.41 -14.82 8.23
C VAL A 177 14.29 -14.57 6.99
N ALA A 178 15.12 -13.54 7.03
CA ALA A 178 16.03 -13.19 5.95
C ALA A 178 17.21 -12.34 6.43
N PRO A 179 18.35 -12.37 5.72
CA PRO A 179 19.52 -11.58 6.10
C PRO A 179 19.39 -10.08 5.81
N ASN A 180 18.41 -9.64 5.00
CA ASN A 180 18.11 -8.24 4.71
C ASN A 180 16.77 -8.06 3.97
N ILE A 181 16.32 -6.81 3.82
CA ILE A 181 15.05 -6.44 3.16
C ILE A 181 15.02 -6.91 1.70
N GLN A 182 16.11 -6.71 0.94
CA GLN A 182 16.18 -7.13 -0.46
C GLN A 182 15.98 -8.65 -0.60
N THR A 183 16.71 -9.44 0.19
CA THR A 183 16.61 -10.90 0.18
C THR A 183 15.22 -11.36 0.60
N PHE A 184 14.62 -10.70 1.60
CA PHE A 184 13.27 -10.97 2.04
C PHE A 184 12.24 -10.77 0.91
N LEU A 185 12.22 -9.60 0.28
CA LEU A 185 11.28 -9.29 -0.79
C LEU A 185 11.50 -10.18 -2.03
N HIS A 186 12.76 -10.46 -2.37
CA HIS A 186 13.09 -11.40 -3.44
C HIS A 186 12.57 -12.81 -3.13
N GLY A 187 12.66 -13.27 -1.88
CA GLY A 187 12.06 -14.53 -1.43
C GLY A 187 10.55 -14.58 -1.71
N ILE A 188 9.82 -13.51 -1.38
CA ILE A 188 8.38 -13.40 -1.65
C ILE A 188 8.10 -13.44 -3.16
N VAL A 189 8.85 -12.69 -3.97
CA VAL A 189 8.72 -12.71 -5.44
C VAL A 189 8.93 -14.12 -5.99
N LYS A 190 9.93 -14.84 -5.48
CA LYS A 190 10.19 -16.23 -5.86
C LYS A 190 8.99 -17.12 -5.50
N SER A 191 8.44 -17.00 -4.29
CA SER A 191 7.25 -17.76 -3.90
C SER A 191 6.00 -17.41 -4.73
N LEU A 192 5.81 -16.16 -5.14
CA LEU A 192 4.76 -15.78 -6.09
C LEU A 192 4.96 -16.43 -7.46
N ARG A 193 6.18 -16.36 -8.01
CA ARG A 193 6.52 -16.96 -9.32
C ARG A 193 6.41 -18.48 -9.32
N ASP A 194 6.77 -19.12 -8.22
CA ASP A 194 6.69 -20.57 -8.03
C ASP A 194 5.24 -21.03 -7.73
N GLY A 195 4.27 -20.10 -7.61
CA GLY A 195 2.89 -20.43 -7.26
C GLY A 195 2.70 -20.93 -5.83
N ARG A 196 3.66 -20.65 -4.93
CA ARG A 196 3.60 -21.02 -3.51
C ARG A 196 2.74 -20.08 -2.67
N ILE A 197 2.39 -18.91 -3.18
CA ILE A 197 1.45 -18.00 -2.51
C ILE A 197 0.13 -18.03 -3.26
N LEU A 198 -0.95 -18.29 -2.53
CA LEU A 198 -2.30 -18.46 -3.07
C LEU A 198 -3.31 -17.68 -2.23
N LEU A 199 -4.53 -17.52 -2.77
CA LEU A 199 -5.68 -17.10 -1.98
C LEU A 199 -6.41 -18.34 -1.47
N ASN A 200 -6.61 -18.43 -0.16
CA ASN A 200 -7.42 -19.51 0.42
C ASN A 200 -8.93 -19.24 0.27
N GLU A 201 -9.75 -20.18 0.73
CA GLU A 201 -11.22 -20.11 0.67
C GLU A 201 -11.82 -18.84 1.31
N ASN A 202 -11.09 -18.18 2.20
CA ASN A 202 -11.49 -16.96 2.90
C ASN A 202 -10.95 -15.68 2.24
N GLY A 203 -10.31 -15.81 1.05
CA GLY A 203 -9.70 -14.72 0.31
C GLY A 203 -8.41 -14.18 0.95
N LEU A 204 -7.74 -14.99 1.78
CA LEU A 204 -6.51 -14.60 2.45
C LEU A 204 -5.29 -15.13 1.71
N LEU A 205 -4.22 -14.34 1.66
CA LEU A 205 -2.92 -14.81 1.18
C LEU A 205 -2.35 -15.84 2.13
N GLU A 206 -1.98 -16.98 1.58
CA GLU A 206 -1.39 -18.10 2.29
C GLU A 206 -0.19 -18.63 1.49
N GLU A 207 0.91 -18.92 2.18
CA GLU A 207 2.05 -19.61 1.59
C GLU A 207 1.94 -21.12 1.86
N ILE A 208 2.03 -21.94 0.82
CA ILE A 208 2.04 -23.39 0.94
C ILE A 208 3.47 -23.90 1.14
N SER A 209 3.73 -24.56 2.28
CA SER A 209 4.96 -25.32 2.48
C SER A 209 4.90 -26.59 1.63
N MET A 210 5.86 -26.76 0.74
CA MET A 210 6.12 -28.07 0.13
C MET A 210 6.96 -28.89 1.11
N ASP A 211 6.34 -29.48 2.12
CA ASP A 211 7.03 -30.51 2.89
C ASP A 211 7.27 -31.74 2.00
N ALA A 212 8.51 -32.23 2.06
CA ALA A 212 9.06 -33.29 1.26
C ALA A 212 8.18 -34.57 1.30
N GLN A 213 7.97 -35.17 0.13
CA GLN A 213 7.32 -36.48 -0.05
C GLN A 213 5.83 -36.55 0.35
N THR A 214 4.94 -36.04 -0.51
CA THR A 214 3.76 -36.78 -1.00
C THR A 214 3.01 -35.92 -2.02
N HIS A 215 2.84 -36.45 -3.22
CA HIS A 215 1.99 -35.89 -4.27
C HIS A 215 0.51 -36.18 -3.97
N GLU A 216 -0.02 -35.75 -2.83
CA GLU A 216 -1.45 -35.87 -2.55
C GLU A 216 -2.01 -34.56 -2.00
N VAL A 217 -2.65 -33.82 -2.91
CA VAL A 217 -3.61 -32.78 -2.58
C VAL A 217 -4.82 -33.50 -1.98
N HIS A 218 -4.99 -33.41 -0.66
CA HIS A 218 -6.23 -33.82 -0.02
C HIS A 218 -7.32 -32.77 -0.31
N GLU A 219 -8.02 -32.97 -1.41
CA GLU A 219 -9.33 -32.38 -1.67
C GLU A 219 -10.35 -32.95 -0.69
N ASP A 220 -11.14 -32.09 -0.05
CA ASP A 220 -12.53 -32.42 0.24
C ASP A 220 -13.43 -31.18 0.05
N LYS A 221 -13.98 -31.06 -1.18
CA LYS A 221 -15.37 -30.66 -1.51
C LYS A 221 -15.81 -29.26 -1.02
N ILE A 222 -15.87 -28.23 -1.87
CA ILE A 222 -16.92 -27.89 -2.88
C ILE A 222 -16.44 -26.54 -3.47
N LEU A 223 -16.20 -26.30 -4.76
CA LEU A 223 -17.15 -26.27 -5.89
C LEU A 223 -16.33 -26.16 -7.19
N ASN A 224 -16.59 -27.07 -8.13
CA ASN A 224 -16.15 -27.00 -9.52
C ASN A 224 -16.64 -25.70 -10.17
N ASP A 225 -15.72 -24.95 -10.81
CA ASP A 225 -15.85 -24.41 -12.17
C ASP A 225 -14.65 -23.48 -12.48
N LEU A 226 -13.49 -24.06 -12.81
CA LEU A 226 -12.58 -23.64 -13.90
C LEU A 226 -11.30 -24.49 -13.86
N TYR A 227 -11.43 -25.77 -14.22
CA TYR A 227 -10.27 -26.55 -14.66
C TYR A 227 -10.12 -26.34 -16.18
N LEU A 228 -9.06 -25.64 -16.60
CA LEU A 228 -8.49 -25.83 -17.93
C LEU A 228 -7.12 -26.50 -17.75
N PRO A 229 -6.86 -27.64 -18.44
CA PRO A 229 -5.67 -28.42 -18.21
C PRO A 229 -4.42 -27.76 -18.78
N VAL A 230 -3.33 -27.85 -18.02
CA VAL A 230 -1.96 -27.65 -18.49
C VAL A 230 -1.66 -28.74 -19.52
N ASN A 231 -1.68 -28.37 -20.81
CA ASN A 231 -0.76 -28.87 -21.84
C ASN A 231 -1.11 -28.27 -23.21
N ALA A 232 -0.52 -27.12 -23.52
CA ALA A 232 -0.32 -26.68 -24.90
C ALA A 232 0.99 -25.88 -24.99
N LYS A 233 2.05 -26.54 -25.47
CA LYS A 233 3.11 -25.81 -26.17
C LYS A 233 2.50 -25.23 -27.43
N SER A 234 2.15 -23.95 -27.43
CA SER A 234 1.98 -23.17 -28.66
C SER A 234 2.08 -21.69 -28.36
N ASN A 235 3.20 -21.10 -28.77
CA ASN A 235 3.38 -19.73 -29.26
C ASN A 235 2.31 -18.73 -28.79
N PHE A 236 2.46 -18.22 -27.57
CA PHE A 236 1.86 -16.93 -27.24
C PHE A 236 2.76 -15.87 -27.87
N ASN A 237 2.26 -15.26 -28.95
CA ASN A 237 2.84 -14.02 -29.45
C ASN A 237 2.85 -13.03 -28.29
N LEU A 238 4.05 -12.56 -27.95
CA LEU A 238 4.21 -11.26 -27.30
C LEU A 238 3.55 -10.24 -28.23
N GLU A 239 2.28 -9.94 -28.00
CA GLU A 239 1.84 -8.57 -28.19
C GLU A 239 2.51 -7.78 -27.08
N ILE A 240 3.56 -7.08 -27.49
CA ILE A 240 4.18 -5.97 -26.78
C ILE A 240 3.03 -5.01 -26.43
N LEU A 241 2.44 -5.20 -25.25
CA LEU A 241 1.82 -4.09 -24.54
C LEU A 241 2.99 -3.26 -24.05
N VAL A 242 3.25 -2.25 -24.86
CA VAL A 242 4.12 -1.10 -24.61
C VAL A 242 4.05 -0.77 -23.13
N GLU A 243 5.23 -0.61 -22.52
CA GLU A 243 5.40 -0.02 -21.20
C GLU A 243 4.40 1.13 -21.03
N GLU A 244 3.36 0.96 -20.21
CA GLU A 244 2.71 2.13 -19.65
C GLU A 244 3.78 2.73 -18.74
N GLU A 245 4.44 3.77 -19.26
CA GLU A 245 5.21 4.71 -18.46
C GLU A 245 4.42 4.92 -17.16
N ASN A 246 5.09 4.85 -16.01
CA ASN A 246 4.59 5.38 -14.76
C ASN A 246 4.40 6.89 -14.94
N VAL A 247 3.35 7.30 -15.64
CA VAL A 247 2.99 8.71 -15.84
C VAL A 247 2.45 9.15 -14.50
N ALA A 248 3.29 9.84 -13.73
CA ALA A 248 2.91 10.43 -12.46
C ALA A 248 1.55 11.16 -12.62
N ALA A 249 0.62 10.88 -11.69
CA ALA A 249 -0.71 11.46 -11.71
C ALA A 249 -0.64 12.99 -11.90
N PRO A 250 -1.29 13.55 -12.94
CA PRO A 250 -1.11 14.95 -13.31
C PRO A 250 -1.46 15.92 -12.17
N ASP A 251 -0.70 17.00 -12.08
CA ASP A 251 -0.86 18.01 -11.04
C ASP A 251 -1.85 19.10 -11.46
N LEU A 252 -2.95 19.22 -10.72
CA LEU A 252 -3.90 20.33 -10.79
C LEU A 252 -3.39 21.52 -9.98
N VAL A 253 -3.28 22.67 -10.64
CA VAL A 253 -2.92 23.96 -10.06
C VAL A 253 -4.02 24.95 -10.42
N PHE A 254 -4.56 25.66 -9.42
CA PHE A 254 -5.52 26.74 -9.66
C PHE A 254 -4.85 28.11 -9.72
N ASP A 255 -5.38 28.99 -10.56
CA ASP A 255 -4.98 30.40 -10.59
C ASP A 255 -5.56 31.19 -9.40
N CYS A 256 -4.87 31.12 -8.27
CA CYS A 256 -5.31 31.76 -7.03
C CYS A 256 -5.30 33.29 -7.06
N THR A 257 -4.72 33.92 -8.09
CA THR A 257 -4.84 35.37 -8.30
C THR A 257 -6.28 35.75 -8.60
N ASN A 258 -6.98 34.93 -9.39
CA ASN A 258 -8.33 35.20 -9.87
C ASN A 258 -9.42 34.43 -9.11
N MET A 259 -9.06 33.51 -8.22
CA MET A 259 -9.99 32.79 -7.33
C MET A 259 -9.48 32.64 -5.88
N PRO A 260 -9.18 33.76 -5.20
CA PRO A 260 -8.57 33.73 -3.87
C PRO A 260 -9.44 33.07 -2.79
N ASN A 261 -10.77 33.19 -2.85
CA ASN A 261 -11.67 32.61 -1.86
C ASN A 261 -11.78 31.09 -2.00
N VAL A 262 -11.81 30.60 -3.23
CA VAL A 262 -11.76 29.16 -3.57
C VAL A 262 -10.42 28.57 -3.13
N CYS A 263 -9.30 29.19 -3.52
CA CYS A 263 -7.97 28.70 -3.13
C CYS A 263 -7.79 28.67 -1.60
N GLN A 264 -8.34 29.67 -0.89
CA GLN A 264 -8.35 29.64 0.57
C GLN A 264 -9.18 28.50 1.14
N ASN A 265 -10.34 28.17 0.55
CA ASN A 265 -11.15 27.01 0.98
C ASN A 265 -10.36 25.71 0.83
N ILE A 266 -9.74 25.50 -0.33
CA ILE A 266 -8.93 24.31 -0.61
C ILE A 266 -7.74 24.22 0.35
N ARG A 267 -7.03 25.34 0.57
CA ARG A 267 -5.90 25.38 1.52
C ARG A 267 -6.35 25.04 2.94
N ASN A 268 -7.47 25.59 3.39
CA ASN A 268 -8.04 25.28 4.71
C ASN A 268 -8.44 23.80 4.82
N ALA A 269 -9.04 23.25 3.76
CA ALA A 269 -9.44 21.85 3.71
C ALA A 269 -8.22 20.92 3.81
N ILE A 270 -7.17 21.17 3.02
CA ILE A 270 -5.91 20.41 3.05
C ILE A 270 -5.24 20.53 4.43
N ASN A 271 -5.14 21.73 4.98
CA ASN A 271 -4.59 21.95 6.32
C ASN A 271 -5.41 21.27 7.44
N SER A 272 -6.69 21.01 7.18
CA SER A 272 -7.58 20.24 8.07
C SER A 272 -7.53 18.73 7.81
N GLY A 273 -6.57 18.24 7.01
CA GLY A 273 -6.35 16.82 6.75
C GLY A 273 -7.09 16.26 5.53
N LYS A 274 -7.71 17.09 4.68
CA LYS A 274 -8.27 16.60 3.42
C LYS A 274 -7.15 16.21 2.45
N THR A 275 -7.29 15.04 1.82
CA THR A 275 -6.31 14.53 0.87
C THR A 275 -6.10 15.45 -0.33
N ARG A 276 -4.91 15.38 -0.91
CA ARG A 276 -4.52 16.06 -2.15
C ARG A 276 -4.54 15.12 -3.35
N SER A 277 -4.56 13.81 -3.12
CA SER A 277 -4.74 12.82 -4.18
C SER A 277 -6.23 12.60 -4.39
N LEU A 278 -6.70 12.90 -5.61
CA LEU A 278 -8.10 12.92 -5.97
C LEU A 278 -8.34 11.99 -7.15
N GLN A 279 -9.41 11.20 -7.06
CA GLN A 279 -9.80 10.29 -8.13
C GLN A 279 -11.02 10.83 -8.83
N ARG A 280 -10.96 11.03 -10.15
CA ARG A 280 -12.09 11.57 -10.92
C ARG A 280 -13.24 10.57 -10.97
N ILE A 281 -14.47 11.08 -10.80
CA ILE A 281 -15.69 10.34 -11.15
C ILE A 281 -16.40 11.04 -12.31
N THR A 282 -17.02 10.27 -13.18
CA THR A 282 -17.73 10.76 -14.37
C THR A 282 -19.24 10.53 -14.32
N ASP A 283 -19.72 9.61 -13.46
CA ASP A 283 -21.15 9.37 -13.24
C ASP A 283 -21.84 10.61 -12.69
N GLN A 284 -22.68 11.22 -13.53
CA GLN A 284 -23.41 12.45 -13.22
C GLN A 284 -24.38 12.29 -12.04
N ASN A 285 -24.92 11.10 -11.81
CA ASN A 285 -25.80 10.85 -10.67
C ASN A 285 -25.00 10.88 -9.37
N GLN A 286 -23.82 10.26 -9.35
CA GLN A 286 -22.94 10.30 -8.18
C GLN A 286 -22.39 11.71 -7.92
N ILE A 287 -22.00 12.46 -8.95
CA ILE A 287 -21.55 13.86 -8.81
C ILE A 287 -22.65 14.73 -8.19
N LYS A 288 -23.91 14.57 -8.63
CA LYS A 288 -25.05 15.29 -8.03
C LYS A 288 -25.26 14.89 -6.58
N LYS A 289 -25.15 13.60 -6.23
CA LYS A 289 -25.23 13.13 -4.84
C LYS A 289 -24.12 13.74 -3.98
N ASN A 290 -22.88 13.76 -4.47
CA ASN A 290 -21.75 14.36 -3.78
C ASN A 290 -21.99 15.86 -3.55
N ARG A 291 -22.37 16.61 -4.60
CA ARG A 291 -22.69 18.04 -4.46
C ARG A 291 -23.82 18.29 -3.47
N GLN A 292 -24.88 17.47 -3.51
CA GLN A 292 -25.99 17.57 -2.56
C GLN A 292 -25.54 17.27 -1.12
N ALA A 293 -24.67 16.28 -0.93
CA ALA A 293 -24.15 15.91 0.38
C ALA A 293 -23.24 16.99 0.98
N ALA A 294 -22.41 17.64 0.16
CA ALA A 294 -21.55 18.74 0.59
C ALA A 294 -22.34 20.04 0.77
N CYS A 295 -23.00 20.52 -0.28
CA CYS A 295 -23.56 21.86 -0.36
C CYS A 295 -25.08 21.93 -0.20
N GLY A 296 -25.81 20.81 -0.19
CA GLY A 296 -27.27 20.80 -0.21
C GLY A 296 -27.95 21.40 1.02
N LYS A 297 -27.22 21.58 2.12
CA LYS A 297 -27.69 22.28 3.34
C LYS A 297 -27.01 23.63 3.56
N VAL A 298 -26.10 24.04 2.67
CA VAL A 298 -25.35 25.29 2.78
C VAL A 298 -26.15 26.41 2.11
N THR A 299 -26.47 27.46 2.88
CA THR A 299 -27.15 28.65 2.35
C THR A 299 -26.17 29.81 2.29
N CYS A 300 -25.84 30.27 1.08
CA CYS A 300 -25.00 31.46 0.89
C CYS A 300 -25.87 32.71 0.83
N THR A 301 -25.75 33.57 1.84
CA THR A 301 -26.61 34.75 2.03
C THR A 301 -26.12 36.00 1.30
N ALA A 302 -24.83 36.06 0.94
CA ALA A 302 -24.27 37.14 0.15
C ALA A 302 -24.75 37.04 -1.32
N PRO A 303 -25.15 38.16 -1.96
CA PRO A 303 -25.54 38.16 -3.37
C PRO A 303 -24.43 37.60 -4.26
N ASN A 304 -24.80 36.78 -5.24
CA ASN A 304 -23.88 36.15 -6.20
C ASN A 304 -22.78 35.28 -5.55
N ASN A 305 -23.02 34.71 -4.36
CA ASN A 305 -22.16 33.66 -3.81
C ASN A 305 -22.77 32.27 -4.04
N SER A 306 -21.89 31.30 -4.17
CA SER A 306 -22.22 29.87 -4.26
C SER A 306 -21.38 29.07 -3.27
N CYS A 307 -21.89 27.90 -2.87
CA CYS A 307 -21.12 26.94 -2.11
C CYS A 307 -20.02 26.34 -3.01
N ASP A 308 -18.79 26.37 -2.53
CA ASP A 308 -17.63 25.66 -3.06
C ASP A 308 -17.27 24.53 -2.09
N GLU A 309 -16.79 23.41 -2.61
CA GLU A 309 -16.53 22.18 -1.88
C GLU A 309 -15.15 21.59 -2.19
N TYR A 310 -14.42 21.21 -1.14
CA TYR A 310 -13.21 20.39 -1.27
C TYR A 310 -13.20 19.22 -0.27
N PRO A 311 -12.98 17.97 -0.71
CA PRO A 311 -12.73 17.54 -2.09
C PRO A 311 -13.91 17.76 -3.06
N PHE A 312 -13.62 17.89 -4.36
CA PHE A 312 -14.61 18.31 -5.37
C PHE A 312 -15.73 17.29 -5.54
N ALA A 313 -16.95 17.74 -5.86
CA ALA A 313 -18.06 16.82 -6.14
C ALA A 313 -17.79 15.83 -7.29
N SER A 314 -16.87 16.16 -8.21
CA SER A 314 -16.42 15.28 -9.30
C SER A 314 -15.28 14.33 -8.92
N THR A 315 -15.05 14.09 -7.63
CA THR A 315 -14.08 13.09 -7.17
C THR A 315 -14.69 12.09 -6.20
N SER A 316 -14.07 10.92 -6.07
CA SER A 316 -14.49 9.86 -5.14
C SER A 316 -14.45 10.33 -3.68
N GLN A 317 -13.51 11.21 -3.35
CA GLN A 317 -13.33 11.79 -2.01
C GLN A 317 -14.29 12.97 -1.72
N GLY A 318 -15.05 13.41 -2.73
CA GLY A 318 -16.01 14.49 -2.60
C GLY A 318 -17.30 14.06 -1.91
N GLY A 319 -18.12 15.04 -1.55
CA GLY A 319 -19.43 14.79 -0.95
C GLY A 319 -19.46 14.95 0.56
N ALA A 320 -20.01 13.97 1.28
CA ALA A 320 -20.21 14.08 2.72
C ALA A 320 -18.88 14.31 3.45
N GLY A 321 -18.83 15.34 4.30
CA GLY A 321 -17.62 15.71 5.03
C GLY A 321 -16.64 16.56 4.22
N ALA A 322 -16.95 16.96 2.98
CA ALA A 322 -16.17 17.98 2.28
C ALA A 322 -16.19 19.30 3.06
N THR A 323 -15.07 20.02 3.03
CA THR A 323 -14.99 21.39 3.55
C THR A 323 -15.68 22.32 2.58
N THR A 324 -16.71 23.01 3.06
CA THR A 324 -17.50 23.93 2.24
C THR A 324 -17.28 25.38 2.61
N LYS A 325 -17.23 26.27 1.62
CA LYS A 325 -17.20 27.73 1.85
C LYS A 325 -18.11 28.42 0.83
N CYS A 326 -18.83 29.45 1.27
CA CYS A 326 -19.50 30.36 0.34
C CYS A 326 -18.47 31.29 -0.30
N VAL A 327 -18.34 31.21 -1.63
CA VAL A 327 -17.39 31.99 -2.44
C VAL A 327 -18.14 32.75 -3.53
N PRO A 328 -17.56 33.82 -4.12
CA PRO A 328 -18.18 34.49 -5.27
C PRO A 328 -18.43 33.50 -6.42
N LEU A 329 -19.62 33.55 -7.02
CA LEU A 329 -20.04 32.67 -8.11
C LEU A 329 -19.08 32.73 -9.30
N SER A 330 -18.49 33.89 -9.58
CA SER A 330 -17.47 34.05 -10.62
C SER A 330 -16.21 33.23 -10.35
N GLU A 331 -15.77 33.12 -9.09
CA GLU A 331 -14.62 32.28 -8.70
C GLU A 331 -14.97 30.80 -8.84
N ASN A 332 -16.16 30.40 -8.37
CA ASN A 332 -16.61 29.00 -8.45
C ASN A 332 -16.78 28.53 -9.90
N ASN A 333 -17.32 29.38 -10.77
CA ASN A 333 -17.40 29.11 -12.20
C ASN A 333 -16.01 29.00 -12.85
N SER A 334 -15.07 29.86 -12.45
CA SER A 334 -13.68 29.80 -12.92
C SER A 334 -13.00 28.50 -12.48
N GLN A 335 -13.23 28.05 -11.24
CA GLN A 335 -12.71 26.77 -10.73
C GLN A 335 -13.25 25.60 -11.57
N GLY A 336 -14.56 25.55 -11.81
CA GLY A 336 -15.18 24.53 -12.65
C GLY A 336 -14.62 24.51 -14.09
N GLY A 337 -14.35 25.70 -14.66
CA GLY A 337 -13.72 25.84 -15.97
C GLY A 337 -12.28 25.31 -16.01
N GLN A 338 -11.46 25.67 -15.02
CA GLN A 338 -10.08 25.18 -14.91
C GLN A 338 -10.04 23.66 -14.68
N LEU A 339 -10.95 23.13 -13.86
CA LEU A 339 -11.06 21.70 -13.60
C LEU A 339 -11.45 20.92 -14.88
N ALA A 340 -12.45 21.39 -15.63
CA ALA A 340 -12.84 20.79 -16.90
C ALA A 340 -11.72 20.86 -17.96
N GLY A 341 -11.02 22.00 -18.04
CA GLY A 341 -9.87 22.17 -18.92
C GLY A 341 -8.70 21.25 -18.56
N PHE A 342 -8.41 21.11 -17.26
CA PHE A 342 -7.40 20.20 -16.74
C PHE A 342 -7.71 18.74 -17.10
N TYR A 343 -8.94 18.29 -16.86
CA TYR A 343 -9.35 16.93 -17.22
C TYR A 343 -9.20 16.64 -18.70
N LYS A 344 -9.61 17.58 -19.56
CA LYS A 344 -9.48 17.44 -21.02
C LYS A 344 -8.01 17.45 -21.47
N LYS A 345 -7.21 18.37 -20.92
CA LYS A 345 -5.79 18.54 -21.31
C LYS A 345 -4.96 17.30 -20.97
N ASN A 346 -5.23 16.68 -19.83
CA ASN A 346 -4.45 15.54 -19.33
C ASN A 346 -5.14 14.19 -19.55
N ASN A 347 -6.21 14.14 -20.36
CA ASN A 347 -6.98 12.92 -20.65
C ASN A 347 -7.45 12.16 -19.39
N ILE A 348 -7.74 12.87 -18.28
CA ILE A 348 -8.18 12.24 -17.02
C ILE A 348 -9.56 11.64 -17.24
N GLY A 349 -9.69 10.32 -17.23
CA GLY A 349 -10.93 9.55 -17.36
C GLY A 349 -11.64 9.28 -16.03
N ASP A 350 -12.63 8.39 -16.08
CA ASP A 350 -13.25 7.85 -14.87
C ASP A 350 -12.23 7.04 -14.08
N LYS A 351 -12.18 7.21 -12.77
CA LYS A 351 -11.25 6.56 -11.84
C LYS A 351 -9.77 6.93 -11.99
N ASP A 352 -9.44 7.84 -12.90
CA ASP A 352 -8.08 8.35 -13.02
C ASP A 352 -7.72 9.28 -11.86
N TRP A 353 -6.48 9.14 -11.40
CA TRP A 353 -5.93 9.92 -10.31
C TRP A 353 -5.28 11.21 -10.80
N PHE A 354 -5.44 12.27 -10.02
CA PHE A 354 -4.74 13.53 -10.19
C PHE A 354 -4.45 14.15 -8.81
N ASN A 355 -3.43 15.01 -8.75
CA ASN A 355 -2.98 15.60 -7.50
C ASN A 355 -3.33 17.08 -7.44
N MET A 356 -3.90 17.54 -6.32
CA MET A 356 -4.06 18.96 -6.02
C MET A 356 -2.75 19.53 -5.46
N LYS A 357 -2.09 20.40 -6.23
CA LYS A 357 -0.95 21.19 -5.70
C LYS A 357 -1.45 22.24 -4.74
N SER A 358 -0.63 22.58 -3.76
CA SER A 358 -1.01 23.52 -2.70
C SER A 358 -1.29 24.86 -3.37
N PRO A 359 -2.53 25.37 -3.27
CA PRO A 359 -2.89 26.68 -3.80
C PRO A 359 -2.36 27.81 -2.92
#